data_AF-A0A364P069-F1
#
_entry.id   AF-A0A364P069-F1
#
_cell.length_a   1.000
_cell.length_b   1.000
_cell.length_c   1.000
_cell.angle_alpha   90.00
_cell.angle_beta   90.00
_cell.angle_gamma   90.00
#
_symmetry.space_group_name_H-M   'P 1'
#
loop_
_entity.id
_entity.type
_entity.pdbx_description
1 polymer ?
#
loop_
_entity_poly.entity_id
_entity_poly.type
_entity_poly.pdbx_seq_one_letter_code
_entity_poly.pdbx_strand_id
1 'polypeptide(L)'
;MGTWSIGHWLIVLIIVLLLFGANKIPKLMGDMAKGVKAFKHGLKDEDESAQTAAPAAPSPAPQARVIEGEQAKPAAPHDTAAKP
;
A
#
# COMPACT_ATOMS: atom_id res chain seq x y z
N MET A 1 -42.30 -5.58 -20.51
CA MET A 1 -41.97 -6.12 -19.17
C MET A 1 -40.64 -5.55 -18.64
N GLY A 2 -40.29 -4.30 -19.00
CA GLY A 2 -39.12 -3.62 -18.46
C GLY A 2 -39.59 -2.87 -17.23
N THR A 3 -39.13 -3.31 -16.07
CA THR A 3 -39.05 -2.49 -14.85
C THR A 3 -38.64 -1.07 -15.29
N TRP A 4 -39.17 0.05 -14.80
CA TRP A 4 -38.68 0.67 -13.58
C TRP A 4 -37.12 0.61 -13.47
N SER A 5 -36.39 0.59 -14.61
CA SER A 5 -35.16 -0.22 -14.81
C SER A 5 -33.89 0.35 -14.21
N ILE A 6 -33.57 1.60 -14.49
CA ILE A 6 -32.32 2.22 -14.05
C ILE A 6 -32.59 3.35 -13.05
N GLY A 7 -33.65 4.14 -13.30
CA GLY A 7 -33.99 5.28 -12.44
C GLY A 7 -34.39 4.86 -11.02
N HIS A 8 -35.16 3.78 -10.87
CA HIS A 8 -35.57 3.28 -9.55
C HIS A 8 -34.36 2.77 -8.75
N TRP A 9 -33.48 2.00 -9.39
CA TRP A 9 -32.25 1.51 -8.77
C TRP A 9 -31.33 2.65 -8.32
N LEU A 10 -31.24 3.73 -9.10
CA LEU A 10 -30.49 4.92 -8.71
C LEU A 10 -31.10 5.62 -7.47
N ILE A 11 -32.43 5.75 -7.43
CA ILE A 11 -33.15 6.31 -6.26
C ILE A 11 -32.92 5.45 -5.01
N VAL A 12 -33.02 4.11 -5.15
CA VAL A 12 -32.81 3.19 -4.04
C VAL A 12 -31.37 3.29 -3.52
N LEU A 13 -30.38 3.37 -4.41
CA LEU A 13 -28.98 3.52 -4.04
C LEU A 13 -28.72 4.81 -3.26
N ILE A 14 -29.33 5.92 -3.67
CA ILE A 14 -29.27 7.20 -2.95
C ILE A 14 -29.87 7.07 -1.55
N ILE A 15 -31.04 6.45 -1.41
CA ILE A 15 -31.70 6.25 -0.10
C ILE A 15 -30.83 5.38 0.81
N VAL A 16 -30.23 4.30 0.29
CA VAL A 16 -29.32 3.45 1.05
C VAL A 16 -28.08 4.24 1.49
N LEU A 17 -27.50 5.08 0.62
CA LEU A 17 -26.39 5.95 0.98
C LEU A 17 -26.77 6.97 2.08
N LEU A 18 -28.00 7.49 2.07
CA LEU A 18 -28.50 8.42 3.09
C LEU A 18 -28.70 7.72 4.44
N LEU A 19 -29.25 6.50 4.45
CA LEU A 19 -29.49 5.72 5.67
C LEU A 19 -28.20 5.20 6.31
N PHE A 20 -27.30 4.66 5.49
CA PHE A 20 -26.03 4.11 5.98
C PHE A 20 -24.94 5.18 6.12
N GLY A 21 -25.09 6.30 5.42
CA GLY A 21 -24.12 7.39 5.35
C GLY A 21 -22.92 7.04 4.47
N ALA A 22 -22.33 8.07 3.84
CA ALA A 22 -21.15 7.93 2.98
C ALA A 22 -19.91 7.37 3.71
N ASN A 23 -19.89 7.36 5.04
CA ASN A 23 -18.74 6.92 5.83
C ASN A 23 -18.73 5.40 6.12
N LYS A 24 -19.89 4.72 6.10
CA LYS A 24 -19.97 3.29 6.43
C LYS A 24 -19.77 2.38 5.21
N ILE A 25 -20.33 2.75 4.06
CA ILE A 25 -20.24 1.95 2.83
C ILE A 25 -18.77 1.74 2.40
N PRO A 26 -17.89 2.76 2.34
CA PRO A 26 -16.51 2.56 1.87
C PRO A 26 -15.66 1.74 2.83
N LYS A 27 -15.91 1.84 4.14
CA LYS A 27 -15.19 1.06 5.16
C LYS A 27 -15.53 -0.44 5.02
N LEU A 28 -16.82 -0.76 4.95
CA LEU A 28 -17.31 -2.14 4.76
C LEU A 28 -16.91 -2.72 3.40
N MET A 29 -17.07 -1.94 2.33
CA MET A 29 -16.64 -2.34 0.98
C MET A 29 -15.13 -2.49 0.88
N GLY A 30 -14.35 -1.68 1.60
CA GLY A 30 -12.89 -1.79 1.63
C GLY A 30 -12.41 -3.11 2.24
N ASP A 31 -13.00 -3.52 3.36
CA ASP A 31 -12.67 -4.80 4.00
C ASP A 31 -13.17 -6.01 3.17
N MET A 32 -14.37 -5.90 2.58
CA MET A 32 -14.88 -6.92 1.66
C MET A 32 -14.03 -7.02 0.37
N ALA A 33 -13.63 -5.89 -0.21
CA ALA A 33 -12.82 -5.85 -1.42
C ALA A 33 -11.41 -6.42 -1.18
N LYS A 34 -10.81 -6.20 -0.01
CA LYS A 34 -9.54 -6.86 0.36
C LYS A 34 -9.68 -8.38 0.41
N GLY A 35 -10.77 -8.89 1.01
CA GLY A 35 -11.04 -10.34 1.03
C GLY A 35 -11.24 -10.93 -0.36
N VAL A 36 -12.06 -10.28 -1.20
CA VAL A 36 -12.28 -10.72 -2.59
C VAL A 36 -11.01 -10.60 -3.44
N LYS A 37 -10.19 -9.56 -3.22
CA LYS A 37 -8.91 -9.39 -3.94
C LYS A 37 -7.88 -10.44 -3.52
N ALA A 38 -7.77 -10.77 -2.24
CA ALA A 38 -6.91 -11.85 -1.75
C ALA A 38 -7.36 -13.21 -2.28
N PHE A 39 -8.68 -13.46 -2.32
CA PHE A 39 -9.23 -14.68 -2.91
C PHE A 39 -8.94 -14.77 -4.42
N LYS A 40 -9.10 -13.66 -5.15
CA LYS A 40 -8.78 -13.59 -6.58
C LYS A 40 -7.28 -13.76 -6.85
N HIS A 41 -6.44 -13.18 -6.00
CA HIS A 41 -4.99 -13.37 -6.07
C HIS A 41 -4.60 -14.81 -5.77
N GLY A 42 -5.12 -15.42 -4.71
CA GLY A 42 -4.83 -16.82 -4.38
C GLY A 42 -5.23 -17.79 -5.49
N LEU A 43 -6.40 -17.58 -6.12
CA LEU A 43 -6.82 -18.35 -7.29
C LEU A 43 -5.90 -18.13 -8.50
N LYS A 44 -5.49 -16.89 -8.77
CA LYS A 44 -4.55 -16.59 -9.85
C LYS A 44 -3.14 -17.10 -9.56
N ASP A 45 -2.71 -17.12 -8.30
CA ASP A 45 -1.45 -17.72 -7.88
C ASP A 45 -1.50 -19.24 -8.03
N GLU A 46 -2.64 -19.92 -7.81
CA GLU A 46 -2.73 -21.36 -8.15
C GLU A 46 -2.71 -21.62 -9.66
N ASP A 47 -3.36 -20.76 -10.47
CA ASP A 47 -3.31 -20.85 -11.94
C ASP A 47 -1.94 -20.44 -12.51
N GLU A 48 -1.24 -19.48 -11.91
CA GLU A 48 0.06 -18.93 -12.36
C GLU A 48 1.26 -19.65 -11.71
N SER A 49 1.09 -20.35 -10.58
CA SER A 49 2.12 -21.21 -9.97
C SER A 49 2.34 -22.51 -10.76
N ALA A 50 1.42 -22.88 -11.66
CA ALA A 50 1.70 -23.85 -12.72
C ALA A 50 2.67 -23.30 -13.80
N GLN A 51 2.96 -22.00 -13.80
CA GLN A 51 3.86 -21.32 -14.74
C GLN A 51 4.59 -20.14 -14.09
N THR A 52 5.42 -20.36 -13.07
CA THR A 52 6.69 -19.65 -12.76
C THR A 52 7.12 -19.97 -11.33
N ALA A 53 7.81 -21.10 -11.17
CA ALA A 53 8.80 -21.23 -10.10
C ALA A 53 10.13 -20.71 -10.64
N ALA A 54 10.50 -19.47 -10.32
CA ALA A 54 11.87 -18.99 -10.45
C ALA A 54 12.20 -18.01 -9.30
N PRO A 55 13.13 -18.38 -8.38
CA PRO A 55 13.48 -17.58 -7.21
C PRO A 55 14.31 -16.35 -7.63
N ALA A 56 13.75 -15.15 -7.50
CA ALA A 56 14.51 -13.91 -7.65
C ALA A 56 15.05 -13.43 -6.30
N ALA A 57 16.10 -14.09 -5.84
CA ALA A 57 17.14 -13.38 -5.10
C ALA A 57 18.27 -13.07 -6.09
N PRO A 58 18.48 -11.79 -6.37
CA PRO A 58 19.85 -11.32 -6.48
C PRO A 58 20.01 -10.05 -5.63
N SER A 59 20.77 -10.18 -4.53
CA SER A 59 21.61 -9.07 -4.07
C SER A 59 22.70 -8.89 -5.13
N PRO A 60 22.84 -7.69 -5.70
CA PRO A 60 24.12 -7.02 -5.52
C PRO A 60 24.01 -5.50 -5.38
N ALA A 61 24.84 -5.02 -4.46
CA ALA A 61 25.63 -3.80 -4.50
C ALA A 61 25.14 -2.56 -3.71
N PRO A 62 26.10 -1.91 -3.04
CA PRO A 62 25.91 -1.06 -1.88
C PRO A 62 25.54 0.35 -2.31
N GLN A 63 24.77 1.03 -1.47
CA GLN A 63 24.40 2.44 -1.61
C GLN A 63 25.67 3.32 -1.52
N ALA A 64 26.37 3.47 -2.62
CA ALA A 64 27.42 4.46 -2.83
C ALA A 64 26.83 5.65 -3.58
N ARG A 65 25.96 6.43 -2.92
CA ARG A 65 25.81 7.86 -3.21
C ARG A 65 25.01 8.53 -2.10
N VAL A 66 25.29 9.82 -1.91
CA VAL A 66 24.68 10.76 -0.96
C VAL A 66 25.34 10.79 0.42
N ILE A 67 26.63 11.08 0.44
CA ILE A 67 27.18 12.03 1.42
C ILE A 67 27.80 13.20 0.65
N GLU A 68 26.94 14.02 0.05
CA GLU A 68 27.32 15.38 -0.33
C GLU A 68 26.49 16.32 0.55
N GLY A 69 27.01 16.49 1.75
CA GLY A 69 26.54 17.38 2.80
C GLY A 69 27.78 17.92 3.52
N GLU A 70 28.64 18.60 2.75
CA GLU A 70 29.66 19.52 3.23
C GLU A 70 28.95 20.65 4.01
N GLN A 71 28.55 20.35 5.24
CA GLN A 71 28.19 21.34 6.24
C GLN A 71 29.35 21.42 7.23
N ALA A 72 30.17 22.44 6.98
CA ALA A 72 31.06 23.05 7.94
C ALA A 72 30.47 23.08 9.36
N LYS A 73 31.24 22.62 10.35
CA LYS A 73 31.77 23.46 11.45
C LYS A 73 32.54 22.60 12.46
N PRO A 74 33.75 23.03 12.90
CA PRO A 74 34.65 22.22 13.69
C PRO A 74 34.22 22.21 15.15
N ALA A 75 34.15 21.02 15.74
CA ALA A 75 34.08 20.85 17.19
C ALA A 75 34.73 19.51 17.51
N ALA A 76 36.07 19.51 17.53
CA ALA A 76 36.85 18.43 18.09
C ALA A 76 36.82 18.56 19.63
N PRO A 77 36.36 17.54 20.36
CA PRO A 77 36.70 17.35 21.76
C PRO A 77 37.75 16.23 21.81
N HIS A 78 39.03 16.60 21.72
CA HIS A 78 40.12 15.70 22.08
C HIS A 78 40.98 16.39 23.13
N ASP A 79 40.58 16.13 24.37
CA ASP A 79 41.46 15.67 25.45
C ASP A 79 42.95 15.73 25.12
N THR A 80 43.64 16.74 25.63
CA THR A 80 45.08 16.70 25.85
C THR A 80 45.30 17.20 27.27
N ALA A 81 45.15 16.28 28.21
CA ALA A 81 45.70 16.42 29.54
C ALA A 81 47.25 16.46 29.47
N ALA A 82 47.81 17.45 30.17
CA ALA A 82 49.07 17.43 30.90
C ALA A 82 50.44 17.51 30.15
N LYS A 83 51.04 18.72 30.28
CA LYS A 83 52.41 18.99 30.80
C LYS A 83 53.60 18.83 29.80
N PRO A 84 54.75 19.51 29.95
CA PRO A 84 55.22 20.52 30.92
C PRO A 84 55.10 22.00 30.54
#